data_AF-A0A1M6Q5S1-F1
#
_entry.id   AF-A0A1M6Q5S1-F1
#
_cell.length_a   1.000
_cell.length_b   1.000
_cell.length_c   1.000
_cell.angle_alpha   90.00
_cell.angle_beta   90.00
_cell.angle_gamma   90.00
#
_symmetry.space_group_name_H-M   'P 1'
#
loop_
_entity.id
_entity.type
_entity.pdbx_description
1 polymer ?
#
loop_
_entity_poly.entity_id
_entity_poly.type
_entity_poly.pdbx_seq_one_letter_code
_entity_poly.pdbx_strand_id
1 'polypeptide(L)'
;MKDAKDLISKLLGDDPKEYKKAEVYLKNLIIRISRSSGMEETMRKFLGEDWVEDVASEIKYKILTKKAELLRKEELKISYIGIMIKNTLLDLYDKNLLSISLDEQRAEVVDVQSLTPYYKGIDSQVELDQTYNLIVSSLSDREKMVLCYYLRKYLYGDVEELKGISKDNVYKTWERTKKKINKILEYRLSESELKMIVERLLSEVCNYRSYKNSED
;
A
#
# COMPACT_ATOMS: atom_id res chain seq x y z
N MET A 1 3.55 -14.26 -2.68
CA MET A 1 5.01 -14.07 -2.79
C MET A 1 5.48 -13.19 -1.65
N LYS A 2 6.48 -13.65 -0.89
CA LYS A 2 7.18 -12.85 0.12
C LYS A 2 8.63 -12.54 -0.29
N ASP A 3 9.11 -13.13 -1.39
CA ASP A 3 10.51 -13.10 -1.83
C ASP A 3 10.59 -12.57 -3.27
N ALA A 4 11.53 -11.66 -3.55
CA ALA A 4 11.76 -11.14 -4.89
C ALA A 4 12.40 -12.18 -5.81
N LYS A 5 13.19 -13.12 -5.29
CA LYS A 5 13.76 -14.20 -6.09
C LYS A 5 12.68 -15.11 -6.66
N ASP A 6 11.67 -15.45 -5.85
CA ASP A 6 10.50 -16.23 -6.29
C ASP A 6 9.70 -15.50 -7.37
N LEU A 7 9.56 -14.18 -7.24
CA LEU A 7 8.93 -13.37 -8.29
C LEU A 7 9.74 -13.40 -9.58
N ILE A 8 11.05 -13.14 -9.50
CA ILE A 8 11.94 -13.11 -10.68
C ILE A 8 12.00 -14.48 -11.36
N SER A 9 12.15 -15.56 -10.60
CA SER A 9 12.23 -16.91 -11.17
C SER A 9 10.96 -17.28 -11.93
N LYS A 10 9.79 -16.89 -11.43
CA LYS A 10 8.50 -17.12 -12.10
C LYS A 10 8.27 -16.21 -13.30
N LEU A 11 8.74 -14.96 -13.24
CA LEU A 11 8.68 -14.04 -14.39
C LEU A 11 9.62 -14.45 -15.53
N LEU A 12 10.70 -15.17 -15.21
CA LEU A 12 11.72 -15.62 -16.17
C LEU A 12 11.61 -17.11 -16.52
N GLY A 13 10.67 -17.82 -15.93
CA GLY A 13 10.49 -19.26 -16.10
C GLY A 13 9.51 -19.59 -17.23
N ASP A 14 9.54 -20.85 -17.66
CA ASP A 14 8.74 -21.31 -18.80
C ASP A 14 7.35 -21.82 -18.43
N ASP A 15 7.00 -21.90 -17.12
CA ASP A 15 5.66 -22.33 -16.68
C ASP A 15 4.64 -21.20 -16.90
N PRO A 16 3.68 -21.35 -17.85
CA PRO A 16 2.74 -20.27 -18.19
C PRO A 16 1.80 -19.91 -17.05
N LYS A 17 1.47 -20.86 -16.16
CA LYS A 17 0.56 -20.62 -15.03
C LYS A 17 1.25 -19.80 -13.94
N GLU A 18 2.49 -20.16 -13.61
CA GLU A 18 3.28 -19.44 -12.61
C GLU A 18 3.71 -18.06 -13.13
N TYR A 19 4.07 -17.95 -14.42
CA TYR A 19 4.31 -16.67 -15.10
C TYR A 19 3.11 -15.73 -14.96
N LYS A 20 1.89 -16.21 -15.30
CA LYS A 20 0.68 -15.37 -15.22
C LYS A 20 0.39 -14.88 -13.80
N LYS A 21 0.58 -15.73 -12.78
CA LYS A 21 0.44 -15.33 -11.37
C LYS A 21 1.47 -14.27 -10.97
N ALA A 22 2.72 -14.44 -11.42
CA ALA A 22 3.81 -13.52 -11.16
C ALA A 22 3.58 -12.16 -11.83
N GLU A 23 3.10 -12.17 -13.07
CA GLU A 23 2.74 -10.97 -13.82
C GLU A 23 1.61 -10.19 -13.16
N VAL A 24 0.51 -10.85 -12.76
CA VAL A 24 -0.59 -10.20 -12.03
C VAL A 24 -0.08 -9.59 -10.73
N TYR A 25 0.79 -10.29 -10.00
CA TYR A 25 1.38 -9.77 -8.78
C TYR A 25 2.27 -8.55 -9.02
N LEU A 26 3.08 -8.54 -10.09
CA LEU A 26 3.89 -7.39 -10.48
C LEU A 26 3.03 -6.17 -10.82
N LYS A 27 1.97 -6.35 -11.61
CA LYS A 27 1.03 -5.25 -11.96
C LYS A 27 0.37 -4.67 -10.71
N ASN A 28 -0.04 -5.53 -9.78
CA ASN A 28 -0.59 -5.08 -8.50
C ASN A 28 0.45 -4.34 -7.62
N LEU A 29 1.74 -4.72 -7.70
CA LEU A 29 2.81 -3.96 -7.05
C LEU A 29 2.98 -2.57 -7.69
N ILE A 30 2.94 -2.48 -9.01
CA ILE A 30 3.05 -1.22 -9.75
C ILE A 30 1.92 -0.27 -9.36
N ILE A 31 0.67 -0.73 -9.41
CA ILE A 31 -0.51 0.05 -9.02
C ILE A 31 -0.39 0.54 -7.57
N ARG A 32 0.08 -0.32 -6.65
CA ARG A 32 0.24 0.06 -5.24
C ARG A 32 1.28 1.16 -5.06
N ILE A 33 2.43 0.99 -5.70
CA ILE A 33 3.54 1.94 -5.59
C ILE A 33 3.18 3.26 -6.26
N SER A 34 2.52 3.22 -7.42
CA SER A 34 2.08 4.44 -8.08
C SER A 34 0.99 5.18 -7.28
N ARG A 35 0.08 4.46 -6.62
CA ARG A 35 -0.94 5.06 -5.74
C ARG A 35 -0.32 5.73 -4.53
N SER A 36 0.52 5.00 -3.81
CA SER A 36 1.21 5.52 -2.62
C SER A 36 2.12 6.69 -2.95
N SER A 37 2.77 6.68 -4.11
CA SER A 37 3.60 7.80 -4.56
C SER A 37 2.82 8.93 -5.26
N GLY A 38 1.49 8.83 -5.38
CA GLY A 38 0.65 9.82 -6.07
C GLY A 38 0.86 9.91 -7.59
N MET A 39 1.50 8.91 -8.21
CA MET A 39 1.84 8.89 -9.63
C MET A 39 0.82 8.19 -10.52
N GLU A 40 -0.18 7.48 -9.97
CA GLU A 40 -1.17 6.73 -10.79
C GLU A 40 -1.84 7.62 -11.85
N GLU A 41 -2.39 8.75 -11.44
CA GLU A 41 -3.12 9.65 -12.35
C GLU A 41 -2.18 10.28 -13.39
N THR A 42 -0.96 10.62 -12.98
CA THR A 42 0.07 11.15 -13.85
C THR A 42 0.49 10.13 -14.92
N MET A 43 0.70 8.87 -14.53
CA MET A 43 1.03 7.79 -15.46
C MET A 43 -0.12 7.51 -16.42
N ARG A 44 -1.37 7.47 -15.93
CA ARG A 44 -2.55 7.30 -16.78
C ARG A 44 -2.66 8.42 -17.82
N LYS A 45 -2.37 9.67 -17.44
CA LYS A 45 -2.37 10.80 -18.37
C LYS A 45 -1.29 10.70 -19.45
N PHE A 46 -0.07 10.29 -19.09
CA PHE A 46 1.05 10.25 -20.04
C PHE A 46 1.09 9.00 -20.92
N LEU A 47 0.71 7.84 -20.39
CA LEU A 47 0.85 6.55 -21.06
C LEU A 47 -0.51 5.94 -21.46
N GLY A 48 -1.63 6.52 -21.02
CA GLY A 48 -2.98 6.03 -21.32
C GLY A 48 -3.47 4.97 -20.33
N GLU A 49 -4.57 4.29 -20.69
CA GLU A 49 -5.24 3.31 -19.81
C GLU A 49 -4.37 2.07 -19.54
N ASP A 50 -3.51 1.69 -20.47
CA ASP A 50 -2.64 0.52 -20.37
C ASP A 50 -1.28 0.80 -19.71
N TRP A 51 -1.11 1.97 -19.06
CA TRP A 51 0.16 2.41 -18.46
C TRP A 51 0.82 1.38 -17.52
N VAL A 52 0.03 0.53 -16.87
CA VAL A 52 0.53 -0.54 -15.99
C VAL A 52 1.30 -1.59 -16.78
N GLU A 53 0.86 -1.90 -18.00
CA GLU A 53 1.55 -2.85 -18.90
C GLU A 53 2.89 -2.29 -19.36
N ASP A 54 2.96 -1.00 -19.68
CA ASP A 54 4.19 -0.34 -20.11
C ASP A 54 5.23 -0.36 -19.00
N VAL A 55 4.82 0.04 -17.78
CA VAL A 55 5.71 -0.01 -16.61
C VAL A 55 6.12 -1.46 -16.30
N ALA A 56 5.19 -2.42 -16.40
CA ALA A 56 5.51 -3.83 -16.18
C ALA A 56 6.53 -4.36 -17.21
N SER A 57 6.42 -3.94 -18.47
CA SER A 57 7.34 -4.32 -19.54
C SER A 57 8.74 -3.76 -19.29
N GLU A 58 8.85 -2.49 -18.90
CA GLU A 58 10.11 -1.85 -18.51
C GLU A 58 10.77 -2.56 -17.31
N ILE A 59 9.97 -2.93 -16.30
CA ILE A 59 10.49 -3.67 -15.14
C ILE A 59 10.98 -5.06 -15.53
N LYS A 60 10.24 -5.79 -16.37
CA LYS A 60 10.67 -7.10 -16.88
C LYS A 60 11.98 -6.96 -17.66
N TYR A 61 12.10 -5.94 -18.50
CA TYR A 61 13.33 -5.64 -19.23
C TYR A 61 14.52 -5.36 -18.28
N LYS A 62 14.32 -4.53 -17.25
CA LYS A 62 15.35 -4.26 -16.21
C LYS A 62 15.73 -5.52 -15.43
N ILE A 63 14.78 -6.42 -15.15
CA ILE A 63 15.05 -7.71 -14.50
C ILE A 63 15.87 -8.62 -15.42
N LEU A 64 15.50 -8.73 -16.70
CA LEU A 64 16.20 -9.54 -17.69
C LEU A 64 17.66 -9.09 -17.86
N THR A 65 17.87 -7.78 -18.02
CA THR A 65 19.21 -7.20 -18.21
C THR A 65 20.10 -7.37 -16.97
N LYS A 66 19.53 -7.36 -15.77
CA LYS A 66 20.26 -7.52 -14.50
C LYS A 66 20.20 -8.94 -13.92
N LYS A 67 19.69 -9.92 -14.66
CA LYS A 67 19.41 -11.29 -14.16
C LYS A 67 20.60 -11.89 -13.41
N ALA A 68 21.79 -11.85 -13.99
CA ALA A 68 22.99 -12.44 -13.39
C ALA A 68 23.41 -11.76 -12.07
N GLU A 69 23.16 -10.47 -11.90
CA GLU A 69 23.45 -9.74 -10.66
C GLU A 69 22.39 -10.05 -9.59
N LEU A 70 21.12 -10.10 -9.99
CA LEU A 70 20.00 -10.35 -9.07
C LEU A 70 20.04 -11.76 -8.49
N LEU A 71 20.43 -12.75 -9.29
CA LEU A 71 20.55 -14.14 -8.84
C LEU A 71 21.77 -14.38 -7.94
N ARG A 72 22.82 -13.55 -8.05
CA ARG A 72 24.03 -13.64 -7.21
C ARG A 72 23.85 -13.12 -5.78
N LYS A 73 22.85 -12.28 -5.52
CA LYS A 73 22.57 -11.78 -4.17
C LYS A 73 22.04 -12.93 -3.30
N GLU A 74 22.57 -13.12 -2.10
CA GLU A 74 22.10 -14.17 -1.17
C GLU A 74 20.63 -13.96 -0.78
N GLU A 75 20.25 -12.72 -0.48
CA GLU A 75 18.88 -12.32 -0.20
C GLU A 75 18.43 -11.18 -1.11
N LEU A 76 17.23 -11.30 -1.69
CA LEU A 76 16.60 -10.23 -2.45
C LEU A 76 15.18 -10.00 -1.92
N LYS A 77 15.02 -8.91 -1.18
CA LYS A 77 13.72 -8.53 -0.60
C LYS A 77 12.81 -7.94 -1.67
N ILE A 78 11.50 -8.12 -1.50
CA ILE A 78 10.50 -7.56 -2.43
C ILE A 78 10.56 -6.03 -2.52
N SER A 79 11.04 -5.36 -1.46
CA SER A 79 11.30 -3.92 -1.47
C SER A 79 12.29 -3.49 -2.56
N TYR A 80 13.21 -4.35 -2.99
CA TYR A 80 14.11 -4.07 -4.10
C TYR A 80 13.35 -3.91 -5.43
N ILE A 81 12.35 -4.78 -5.67
CA ILE A 81 11.45 -4.66 -6.82
C ILE A 81 10.63 -3.38 -6.69
N GLY A 82 10.22 -3.03 -5.46
CA GLY A 82 9.52 -1.77 -5.20
C GLY A 82 10.33 -0.53 -5.56
N ILE A 83 11.61 -0.50 -5.18
CA ILE A 83 12.55 0.57 -5.57
C ILE A 83 12.71 0.60 -7.09
N MET A 84 12.81 -0.57 -7.74
CA MET A 84 12.91 -0.64 -9.20
C MET A 84 11.68 -0.04 -9.89
N ILE A 85 10.47 -0.36 -9.39
CA ILE A 85 9.20 0.21 -9.87
C ILE A 85 9.21 1.73 -9.70
N LYS A 86 9.53 2.22 -8.49
CA LYS A 86 9.56 3.66 -8.20
C LYS A 86 10.50 4.41 -9.15
N ASN A 87 11.70 3.87 -9.35
CA ASN A 87 12.67 4.48 -10.26
C ASN A 87 12.18 4.45 -11.71
N THR A 88 11.53 3.38 -12.16
CA THR A 88 10.94 3.33 -13.51
C THR A 88 9.82 4.35 -13.69
N LEU A 89 8.95 4.54 -12.69
CA LEU A 89 7.90 5.57 -12.75
C LEU A 89 8.48 6.98 -12.87
N LEU A 90 9.57 7.26 -12.15
CA LEU A 90 10.30 8.53 -12.25
C LEU A 90 10.98 8.69 -13.61
N ASP A 91 11.67 7.66 -14.09
CA ASP A 91 12.31 7.67 -15.42
C ASP A 91 11.29 7.97 -16.52
N LEU A 92 10.08 7.38 -16.43
CA LEU A 92 9.01 7.58 -17.40
C LEU A 92 8.39 8.97 -17.26
N TYR A 93 8.23 9.48 -16.04
CA TYR A 93 7.78 10.84 -15.80
C TYR A 93 8.74 11.86 -16.45
N ASP A 94 10.03 11.76 -16.16
CA ASP A 94 11.06 12.68 -16.66
C ASP A 94 11.15 12.65 -18.20
N LYS A 95 11.10 11.46 -18.80
CA LYS A 95 11.10 11.31 -20.27
C LYS A 95 9.90 11.99 -20.92
N ASN A 96 8.71 11.83 -20.35
CA ASN A 96 7.49 12.42 -20.90
C ASN A 96 7.42 13.94 -20.67
N LEU A 97 7.95 14.43 -19.55
CA LEU A 97 8.07 15.87 -19.30
C LEU A 97 9.00 16.53 -20.34
N LEU A 98 10.13 15.87 -20.63
CA LEU A 98 11.08 16.34 -21.64
C LEU A 98 10.48 16.30 -23.06
N SER A 99 9.71 15.28 -23.41
CA SER A 99 9.03 15.25 -24.73
C SER A 99 7.97 16.32 -24.87
N ILE A 100 7.19 16.61 -23.82
CA ILE A 100 6.21 17.70 -23.81
C ILE A 100 6.92 19.06 -23.96
N SER A 101 8.06 19.27 -23.29
CA SER A 101 8.84 20.51 -23.41
C SER A 101 9.44 20.75 -24.80
N LEU A 102 9.59 19.70 -25.61
CA LEU A 102 10.11 19.78 -26.98
C LEU A 102 8.99 20.00 -28.01
N ASP A 103 7.77 19.52 -27.73
CA ASP A 103 6.61 19.64 -28.63
C ASP A 103 5.75 20.90 -28.36
N GLU A 104 5.75 21.45 -27.15
CA GLU A 104 4.90 22.60 -26.79
C GLU A 104 5.59 23.96 -26.89
N GLN A 105 5.73 24.46 -28.13
CA GLN A 105 5.68 25.91 -28.40
C GLN A 105 4.24 26.47 -28.40
N ARG A 106 3.22 25.67 -28.05
CA ARG A 106 1.82 26.11 -28.01
C ARG A 106 0.95 25.24 -27.08
N ALA A 107 0.95 25.47 -25.77
CA ALA A 107 -0.20 25.26 -24.88
C ALA A 107 0.17 25.69 -23.45
N GLU A 108 -0.85 25.91 -22.62
CA GLU A 108 -0.82 26.61 -21.33
C GLU A 108 0.31 26.20 -20.37
N VAL A 109 0.90 27.20 -19.72
CA VAL A 109 1.87 27.05 -18.64
C VAL A 109 1.20 26.32 -17.48
N VAL A 110 1.30 25.00 -17.45
CA VAL A 110 1.03 24.21 -16.24
C VAL A 110 2.14 24.58 -15.26
N ASP A 111 1.77 25.16 -14.13
CA ASP A 111 2.70 25.52 -13.06
C ASP A 111 3.38 24.25 -12.49
N VAL A 112 4.56 23.94 -13.04
CA VAL A 112 5.41 22.79 -12.72
C VAL A 112 5.80 22.75 -11.24
N GLN A 113 5.76 23.90 -10.54
CA GLN A 113 6.06 23.98 -9.11
C GLN A 113 4.90 23.48 -8.23
N SER A 114 3.67 23.42 -8.75
CA SER A 114 2.50 22.94 -8.00
C SER A 114 2.38 21.39 -7.96
N LEU A 115 3.16 20.67 -8.76
CA LEU A 115 3.02 19.21 -8.96
C LEU A 115 4.19 18.37 -8.43
N THR A 116 5.18 18.98 -7.77
CA THR A 116 6.34 18.25 -7.24
C THR A 116 6.32 18.19 -5.70
N PRO A 117 5.83 17.10 -5.08
CA PRO A 117 6.20 16.83 -3.71
C PRO A 117 7.66 16.36 -3.69
N TYR A 118 8.47 17.05 -2.91
CA TYR A 118 9.82 16.69 -2.48
C TYR A 118 9.88 15.22 -2.02
N TYR A 119 10.47 14.30 -2.80
CA TYR A 119 10.62 12.90 -2.42
C TYR A 119 12.10 12.50 -2.23
N LYS A 120 12.59 12.68 -1.01
CA LYS A 120 13.75 11.95 -0.46
C LYS A 120 13.35 11.31 0.88
N GLY A 121 13.13 9.99 0.88
CA GLY A 121 13.30 9.15 2.08
C GLY A 121 12.23 9.17 3.20
N ILE A 122 10.96 9.48 2.92
CA ILE A 122 9.89 9.64 3.94
C ILE A 122 8.75 8.58 3.86
N ASP A 123 8.71 7.73 2.83
CA ASP A 123 7.45 7.09 2.39
C ASP A 123 6.81 6.01 3.28
N SER A 124 7.54 5.21 4.07
CA SER A 124 6.88 4.14 4.82
C SER A 124 6.04 4.65 5.99
N GLN A 125 6.46 5.74 6.64
CA GLN A 125 5.70 6.31 7.76
C GLN A 125 4.48 7.10 7.28
N VAL A 126 4.60 7.84 6.17
CA VAL A 126 3.47 8.60 5.62
C VAL A 126 2.37 7.66 5.10
N GLU A 127 2.72 6.56 4.45
CA GLU A 127 1.75 5.53 4.04
C GLU A 127 1.06 4.87 5.24
N LEU A 128 1.82 4.57 6.31
CA LEU A 128 1.27 4.05 7.56
C LEU A 128 0.32 5.05 8.23
N ASP A 129 0.70 6.33 8.25
CA ASP A 129 -0.10 7.41 8.81
C ASP A 129 -1.42 7.58 8.04
N GLN A 130 -1.35 7.59 6.70
CA GLN A 130 -2.53 7.67 5.85
C GLN A 130 -3.44 6.45 6.04
N THR A 131 -2.87 5.25 6.09
CA THR A 131 -3.63 4.01 6.31
C THR A 131 -4.31 4.01 7.67
N TYR A 132 -3.58 4.41 8.72
CA TYR A 132 -4.13 4.57 10.07
C TYR A 132 -5.28 5.59 10.07
N ASN A 133 -5.08 6.77 9.48
CA ASN A 133 -6.10 7.82 9.42
C ASN A 133 -7.35 7.38 8.65
N LEU A 134 -7.20 6.62 7.56
CA LEU A 134 -8.31 6.04 6.81
C LEU A 134 -9.10 5.04 7.65
N ILE A 135 -8.41 4.15 8.38
CA ILE A 135 -9.07 3.22 9.30
C ILE A 135 -9.87 4.02 10.34
N VAL A 136 -9.24 4.96 11.04
CA VAL A 136 -9.89 5.70 12.13
C VAL A 136 -11.05 6.56 11.64
N SER A 137 -10.92 7.21 10.48
CA SER A 137 -11.99 8.07 9.92
C SER A 137 -13.16 7.26 9.36
N SER A 138 -12.95 6.04 8.89
CA SER A 138 -14.00 5.17 8.33
C SER A 138 -14.91 4.50 9.38
N LEU A 139 -14.48 4.51 10.63
CA LEU A 139 -15.16 3.83 11.74
C LEU A 139 -15.92 4.83 12.61
N SER A 140 -17.19 4.53 12.86
CA SER A 140 -17.99 5.19 13.87
C SER A 140 -17.44 4.93 15.28
N ASP A 141 -17.87 5.72 16.26
CA ASP A 141 -17.46 5.51 17.63
C ASP A 141 -17.82 4.12 18.14
N ARG A 142 -19.00 3.63 17.79
CA ARG A 142 -19.42 2.28 18.17
C ARG A 142 -18.51 1.20 17.57
N GLU A 143 -18.11 1.37 16.31
CA GLU A 143 -17.20 0.43 15.63
C GLU A 143 -15.78 0.49 16.22
N LYS A 144 -15.27 1.67 16.55
CA LYS A 144 -13.98 1.84 17.24
C LYS A 144 -13.97 1.13 18.60
N MET A 145 -15.05 1.24 19.37
CA MET A 145 -15.17 0.55 20.65
C MET A 145 -15.13 -0.98 20.50
N VAL A 146 -15.88 -1.51 19.51
CA VAL A 146 -15.88 -2.96 19.22
C VAL A 146 -14.53 -3.42 18.69
N LEU A 147 -13.86 -2.62 17.84
CA LEU A 147 -12.50 -2.88 17.38
C LEU A 147 -11.53 -3.02 18.58
N CYS A 148 -11.58 -2.08 19.52
CA CYS A 148 -10.74 -2.10 20.71
C CYS A 148 -11.00 -3.31 21.61
N TYR A 149 -12.27 -3.68 21.79
CA TYR A 149 -12.63 -4.91 22.52
C TYR A 149 -11.98 -6.14 21.88
N TYR A 150 -12.10 -6.32 20.57
CA TYR A 150 -11.51 -7.47 19.88
C TYR A 150 -9.98 -7.43 19.85
N LEU A 151 -9.35 -6.27 19.62
CA LEU A 151 -7.89 -6.15 19.67
C LEU A 151 -7.34 -6.55 21.04
N ARG A 152 -7.94 -6.04 22.13
CA ARG A 152 -7.54 -6.42 23.49
C ARG A 152 -7.81 -7.89 23.76
N LYS A 153 -8.95 -8.44 23.30
CA LYS A 153 -9.29 -9.85 23.48
C LYS A 153 -8.30 -10.78 22.77
N TYR A 154 -7.90 -10.44 21.54
CA TYR A 154 -6.94 -11.24 20.79
C TYR A 154 -5.52 -11.16 21.37
N LEU A 155 -5.11 -10.02 21.94
CA LEU A 155 -3.75 -9.80 22.44
C LEU A 155 -3.56 -10.21 23.91
N TYR A 156 -4.58 -10.01 24.74
CA TYR A 156 -4.51 -10.18 26.20
C TYR A 156 -5.44 -11.29 26.72
N GLY A 157 -6.25 -11.90 25.86
CA GLY A 157 -7.10 -13.04 26.18
C GLY A 157 -8.45 -12.67 26.80
N ASP A 158 -8.44 -12.09 28.00
CA ASP A 158 -9.67 -11.81 28.76
C ASP A 158 -9.91 -10.31 28.93
N VAL A 159 -11.08 -9.86 28.49
CA VAL A 159 -11.48 -8.44 28.50
C VAL A 159 -12.93 -8.37 28.91
N GLU A 160 -13.24 -7.47 29.83
CA GLU A 160 -14.60 -7.20 30.26
C GLU A 160 -15.56 -7.00 29.08
N GLU A 161 -16.78 -7.53 29.22
CA GLU A 161 -17.81 -7.35 28.22
C GLU A 161 -18.17 -5.86 28.09
N LEU A 162 -18.46 -5.43 26.86
CA LEU A 162 -18.86 -4.06 26.57
C LEU A 162 -20.21 -3.76 27.22
N LYS A 163 -20.21 -2.90 28.25
CA LYS A 163 -21.43 -2.42 28.92
C LYS A 163 -22.35 -1.71 27.92
N GLY A 164 -23.66 -1.97 28.01
CA GLY A 164 -24.68 -1.30 27.19
C GLY A 164 -24.86 -1.82 25.76
N ILE A 165 -24.18 -2.90 25.36
CA ILE A 165 -24.38 -3.55 24.05
C ILE A 165 -24.55 -5.07 24.22
N SER A 166 -25.57 -5.64 23.58
CA SER A 166 -25.77 -7.10 23.57
C SER A 166 -24.70 -7.83 22.76
N LYS A 167 -24.38 -9.09 23.14
CA LYS A 167 -23.39 -9.94 22.45
C LYS A 167 -23.63 -10.05 20.94
N ASP A 168 -24.88 -10.25 20.54
CA ASP A 168 -25.30 -10.28 19.13
C ASP A 168 -24.96 -8.99 18.39
N ASN A 169 -25.11 -7.85 19.05
CA ASN A 169 -24.87 -6.56 18.45
C ASN A 169 -23.36 -6.25 18.40
N VAL A 170 -22.57 -6.69 19.39
CA VAL A 170 -21.11 -6.68 19.33
C VAL A 170 -20.64 -7.49 18.12
N TYR A 171 -21.14 -8.71 17.95
CA TYR A 171 -20.78 -9.60 16.84
C TYR A 171 -21.13 -8.98 15.47
N LYS A 172 -22.37 -8.50 15.29
CA LYS A 172 -22.79 -7.85 14.03
C LYS A 172 -21.97 -6.59 13.72
N THR A 173 -21.64 -5.81 14.74
CA THR A 173 -20.80 -4.61 14.60
C THR A 173 -19.37 -5.00 14.20
N TRP A 174 -18.84 -6.08 14.77
CA TRP A 174 -17.52 -6.61 14.42
C TRP A 174 -17.44 -7.06 12.96
N GLU A 175 -18.43 -7.81 12.48
CA GLU A 175 -18.47 -8.24 11.07
C GLU A 175 -18.46 -7.05 10.10
N ARG A 176 -19.21 -5.97 10.41
CA ARG A 176 -19.20 -4.73 9.61
C ARG A 176 -17.85 -4.01 9.67
N THR A 177 -17.29 -3.90 10.88
CA THR A 177 -15.99 -3.27 11.13
C THR A 177 -14.89 -3.98 10.36
N LYS A 178 -14.84 -5.33 10.44
CA LYS A 178 -13.89 -6.15 9.67
C LYS A 178 -14.03 -5.93 8.18
N LYS A 179 -15.25 -5.88 7.63
CA LYS A 179 -15.45 -5.61 6.19
C LYS A 179 -14.90 -4.25 5.77
N LYS A 180 -15.11 -3.20 6.57
CA LYS A 180 -14.54 -1.87 6.30
C LYS A 180 -13.01 -1.87 6.36
N ILE A 181 -12.44 -2.43 7.42
CA ILE A 181 -11.00 -2.53 7.60
C ILE A 181 -10.40 -3.36 6.47
N ASN A 182 -10.98 -4.51 6.13
CA ASN A 182 -10.49 -5.35 5.03
C ASN A 182 -10.58 -4.66 3.67
N LYS A 183 -11.57 -3.79 3.45
CA LYS A 183 -11.66 -2.98 2.23
C LYS A 183 -10.50 -1.97 2.14
N ILE A 184 -10.13 -1.36 3.26
CA ILE A 184 -8.98 -0.43 3.34
C ILE A 184 -7.66 -1.21 3.22
N LEU A 185 -7.59 -2.37 3.87
CA LEU A 185 -6.48 -3.30 3.86
C LEU A 185 -6.57 -4.30 2.70
N GLU A 186 -7.28 -3.98 1.60
CA GLU A 186 -7.36 -4.82 0.40
C GLU A 186 -5.94 -5.14 -0.15
N TYR A 187 -4.96 -4.34 0.25
CA TYR A 187 -3.53 -4.58 0.11
C TYR A 187 -2.95 -5.17 1.40
N ARG A 188 -2.29 -6.34 1.30
CA ARG A 188 -1.64 -6.98 2.44
C ARG A 188 -0.46 -6.14 2.93
N LEU A 189 -0.63 -5.50 4.09
CA LEU A 189 0.46 -4.97 4.92
C LEU A 189 1.42 -6.11 5.30
N SER A 190 2.70 -5.77 5.47
CA SER A 190 3.64 -6.63 6.17
C SER A 190 3.24 -6.77 7.65
N GLU A 191 3.78 -7.79 8.30
CA GLU A 191 3.53 -8.04 9.71
C GLU A 191 4.02 -6.88 10.60
N SER A 192 5.15 -6.26 10.25
CA SER A 192 5.68 -5.08 10.94
C SER A 192 4.77 -3.86 10.79
N GLU A 193 4.25 -3.61 9.59
CA GLU A 193 3.35 -2.49 9.32
C GLU A 193 2.01 -2.68 10.05
N LEU A 194 1.47 -3.89 10.01
CA LEU A 194 0.26 -4.24 10.76
C LEU A 194 0.47 -4.04 12.26
N LYS A 195 1.62 -4.47 12.78
CA LYS A 195 1.97 -4.29 14.20
C LYS A 195 2.00 -2.81 14.57
N MET A 196 2.62 -1.94 13.77
CA MET A 196 2.67 -0.50 14.02
C MET A 196 1.28 0.14 14.04
N ILE A 197 0.40 -0.24 13.10
CA ILE A 197 -0.98 0.26 13.07
C ILE A 197 -1.76 -0.21 14.30
N VAL A 198 -1.61 -1.47 14.69
CA VAL A 198 -2.31 -2.04 15.86
C VAL A 198 -1.83 -1.38 17.16
N GLU A 199 -0.51 -1.21 17.35
CA GLU A 199 0.06 -0.52 18.51
C GLU A 199 -0.47 0.92 18.61
N ARG A 200 -0.54 1.62 17.48
CA ARG A 200 -1.07 2.98 17.44
C ARG A 200 -2.57 3.03 17.74
N LEU A 201 -3.38 2.13 17.16
CA LEU A 201 -4.81 2.02 17.48
C LEU A 201 -5.04 1.76 18.97
N LEU A 202 -4.24 0.89 19.58
CA LEU A 202 -4.34 0.64 21.02
C LEU A 202 -4.02 1.88 21.85
N SER A 203 -2.95 2.60 21.48
CA SER A 203 -2.50 3.81 22.18
C SER A 203 -3.46 4.99 22.02
N GLU A 204 -3.87 5.31 20.80
CA GLU A 204 -4.59 6.55 20.50
C GLU A 204 -6.12 6.39 20.53
N VAL A 205 -6.64 5.21 20.16
CA VAL A 205 -8.09 4.99 20.08
C VAL A 205 -8.60 4.21 21.30
N CYS A 206 -7.91 3.13 21.67
CA CYS A 206 -8.40 2.23 22.72
C CYS A 206 -8.09 2.75 24.13
N ASN A 207 -6.92 3.32 24.36
CA ASN A 207 -6.57 3.89 25.66
C ASN A 207 -7.30 5.22 25.93
N TYR A 208 -7.55 6.04 24.90
CA TYR A 208 -8.35 7.26 25.01
C TYR A 208 -9.79 6.98 25.51
N ARG A 209 -10.35 5.81 25.18
CA ARG A 209 -11.71 5.41 25.60
C ARG A 209 -11.79 4.71 26.94
N SER A 210 -10.74 4.02 27.38
CA SER A 210 -10.71 3.52 28.76
C SER A 210 -10.72 4.66 29.79
N TYR A 211 -10.19 5.83 29.44
CA TYR A 211 -10.23 7.03 30.30
C TYR A 211 -11.62 7.68 30.33
N LYS A 212 -12.34 7.67 29.20
CA LYS A 212 -13.69 8.27 29.12
C LYS A 212 -14.78 7.40 29.74
N ASN A 213 -14.64 6.08 29.69
CA ASN A 213 -15.60 5.15 30.32
C ASN A 213 -15.37 4.94 31.83
N SER A 214 -14.33 5.54 32.42
CA SER A 214 -14.11 5.57 33.87
C SER A 214 -14.63 6.85 34.54
N GLU A 215 -15.16 7.79 33.75
CA GLU A 215 -15.68 9.08 34.22
C GLU A 215 -17.20 9.25 34.02
N ASP A 216 -17.89 8.22 33.52
CA ASP A 216 -19.37 8.10 33.45
C ASP A 216 -19.86 6.86 34.22
#